data_AF-A0A9E4D354-F1
#
_entry.id   AF-A0A9E4D354-F1
#
_cell.length_a   1.000
_cell.length_b   1.000
_cell.length_c   1.000
_cell.angle_alpha   90.00
_cell.angle_beta   90.00
_cell.angle_gamma   90.00
#
_symmetry.space_group_name_H-M   'P 1'
#
loop_
_entity.id
_entity.type
_entity.pdbx_description
1 polymer ?
#
loop_
_entity_poly.entity_id
_entity_poly.type
_entity_poly.pdbx_seq_one_letter_code
_entity_poly.pdbx_strand_id
1 'polypeptide(L)'
;MTAEPIDYHEACARVCAPGTNFEMTPATVRGIDMLVFKNAPRNLAEMFSVAADRDTELIVYEDERWTSAQMMALAGRIANTLVDRFGVGKGDRVA
;
A
#
# COMPACT_ATOMS: atom_id res chain seq x y z
N MET A 1 -23.78 1.72 -20.85
CA MET A 1 -24.50 2.55 -19.87
C MET A 1 -23.48 3.54 -19.31
N THR A 2 -23.44 4.76 -19.82
CA THR A 2 -22.57 5.81 -19.29
C THR A 2 -23.23 6.36 -18.03
N ALA A 3 -22.58 6.19 -16.88
CA ALA A 3 -23.04 6.78 -15.64
C ALA A 3 -23.09 8.31 -15.76
N GLU A 4 -24.12 8.95 -15.22
CA GLU A 4 -24.14 10.40 -15.11
C GLU A 4 -22.95 10.88 -14.26
N PRO A 5 -22.34 12.03 -14.61
CA PRO A 5 -21.27 12.60 -13.81
C PRO A 5 -21.80 12.95 -12.41
N ILE A 6 -21.16 12.40 -11.38
CA ILE A 6 -21.38 12.78 -9.99
C ILE A 6 -20.32 13.80 -9.58
N ASP A 7 -20.63 14.62 -8.56
CA ASP A 7 -19.64 15.52 -8.00
C ASP A 7 -18.58 14.78 -7.16
N TYR A 8 -17.51 15.49 -6.81
CA TYR A 8 -16.40 14.94 -6.03
C TYR A 8 -16.85 14.38 -4.67
N HIS A 9 -17.73 15.07 -3.96
CA HIS A 9 -18.17 14.66 -2.63
C HIS A 9 -19.03 13.40 -2.70
N GLU A 10 -19.91 13.32 -3.69
CA GLU A 10 -20.71 12.12 -3.93
C GLU A 10 -19.82 10.93 -4.34
N ALA A 11 -18.80 11.16 -5.18
CA ALA A 11 -17.83 10.13 -5.53
C ALA A 11 -17.10 9.60 -4.29
N CYS A 12 -16.58 10.50 -3.44
CA CYS A 12 -15.93 10.15 -2.18
C CYS A 12 -16.87 9.38 -1.24
N ALA A 13 -18.11 9.84 -1.09
CA ALA A 13 -19.09 9.17 -0.24
C ALA A 13 -19.38 7.73 -0.69
N ARG A 14 -19.47 7.51 -2.02
CA ARG A 14 -19.69 6.17 -2.59
C ARG A 14 -18.49 5.25 -2.38
N VAL A 15 -17.26 5.71 -2.66
CA VAL A 15 -16.07 4.85 -2.53
C VAL A 15 -15.69 4.57 -1.08
N CYS A 16 -16.10 5.42 -0.14
CA CYS A 16 -15.83 5.26 1.29
C CYS A 16 -17.01 4.67 2.10
N ALA A 17 -18.09 4.26 1.43
CA ALA A 17 -19.28 3.72 2.08
C ALA A 17 -18.98 2.37 2.79
N PRO A 18 -19.82 1.96 3.77
CA PRO A 18 -19.72 0.64 4.39
C PRO A 18 -19.69 -0.50 3.36
N GLY A 19 -18.81 -1.48 3.58
CA GLY A 19 -18.63 -2.64 2.71
C GLY A 19 -17.74 -2.43 1.48
N THR A 20 -17.21 -1.22 1.28
CA THR A 20 -16.26 -0.92 0.19
C THR A 20 -14.80 -1.13 0.62
N ASN A 21 -13.88 -1.18 -0.36
CA ASN A 21 -12.44 -1.28 -0.08
C ASN A 21 -11.92 -0.10 0.76
N PHE A 22 -12.53 1.08 0.62
CA PHE A 22 -12.13 2.29 1.33
C PHE A 22 -13.14 2.69 2.42
N GLU A 23 -13.92 1.74 2.95
CA GLU A 23 -14.79 1.98 4.11
C GLU A 23 -13.99 2.69 5.21
N MET A 24 -14.52 3.82 5.70
CA MET A 24 -13.89 4.60 6.75
C MET A 24 -14.57 4.37 8.10
N THR A 25 -13.77 4.33 9.17
CA THR A 25 -14.24 4.25 10.56
C THR A 25 -13.50 5.28 11.42
N PRO A 26 -14.12 5.84 12.47
CA PRO A 26 -13.41 6.63 13.47
C PRO A 26 -12.37 5.78 14.20
N ALA A 27 -11.20 6.37 14.51
CA ALA A 27 -10.18 5.80 15.38
C ALA A 27 -9.33 6.90 16.04
N THR A 28 -8.82 6.61 17.24
CA THR A 28 -7.80 7.44 17.89
C THR A 28 -6.42 6.93 17.50
N VAL A 29 -5.66 7.71 16.73
CA VAL A 29 -4.31 7.36 16.29
C VAL A 29 -3.32 8.31 16.95
N ARG A 30 -2.41 7.77 17.77
CA ARG A 30 -1.41 8.58 18.52
C ARG A 30 -2.05 9.72 19.34
N GLY A 31 -3.24 9.49 19.89
CA GLY A 31 -3.97 10.47 20.69
C GLY A 31 -4.81 11.48 19.91
N ILE A 32 -4.89 11.35 18.58
CA ILE A 32 -5.69 12.23 17.72
C ILE A 32 -6.86 11.42 17.14
N ASP A 33 -8.08 11.92 17.33
CA ASP A 33 -9.27 11.33 16.74
C ASP A 33 -9.36 11.69 15.26
N MET A 34 -9.50 10.67 14.40
CA MET A 34 -9.60 10.84 12.96
C MET A 34 -10.35 9.69 12.29
N LEU A 35 -10.70 9.86 11.02
CA LEU A 35 -11.19 8.76 10.19
C LEU A 35 -10.01 7.96 9.63
N VAL A 36 -10.12 6.64 9.66
CA VAL A 36 -9.16 5.70 9.08
C VAL A 36 -9.86 4.72 8.15
N PHE A 37 -9.15 4.17 7.17
CA PHE A 37 -9.66 3.06 6.38
C PHE A 37 -9.74 1.81 7.24
N LYS A 38 -10.94 1.26 7.37
CA LYS A 38 -11.22 0.04 8.15
C LYS A 38 -10.40 -1.16 7.66
N ASN A 39 -10.19 -1.23 6.35
CA ASN A 39 -9.50 -2.35 5.69
C ASN A 39 -8.04 -2.03 5.34
N ALA A 40 -7.42 -1.05 6.02
CA ALA A 40 -6.02 -0.70 5.78
C ALA A 40 -5.09 -1.90 6.03
N PRO A 41 -4.12 -2.17 5.14
CA PRO A 41 -3.09 -3.19 5.37
C PRO A 41 -2.30 -2.92 6.66
N ARG A 42 -1.82 -3.98 7.33
CA ARG A 42 -1.14 -3.82 8.64
C ARG A 42 0.24 -3.18 8.53
N ASN A 43 0.87 -3.27 7.37
CA ASN A 43 2.19 -2.70 7.08
C ASN A 43 2.37 -2.50 5.57
N LEU A 44 3.47 -1.84 5.18
CA LEU A 44 3.77 -1.57 3.78
C LEU A 44 3.99 -2.85 2.95
N ALA A 45 4.56 -3.91 3.52
CA ALA A 45 4.75 -5.16 2.79
C ALA A 45 3.40 -5.78 2.37
N GLU A 46 2.40 -5.76 3.26
CA GLU A 46 1.04 -6.18 2.94
C GLU A 46 0.34 -5.23 1.96
N MET A 47 0.65 -3.94 2.00
CA MET A 47 0.14 -2.99 1.00
C MET A 47 0.65 -3.32 -0.42
N PHE A 48 1.95 -3.62 -0.55
CA PHE A 48 2.53 -3.96 -1.86
C PHE A 48 2.16 -5.37 -2.34
N SER A 49 1.86 -6.31 -1.44
CA SER A 49 1.49 -7.67 -1.84
C SER A 49 0.21 -7.72 -2.69
N VAL A 50 -0.71 -6.78 -2.52
CA VAL A 50 -1.95 -6.66 -3.34
C VAL A 50 -1.66 -6.49 -4.83
N ALA A 51 -0.49 -5.96 -5.18
CA ALA A 51 -0.07 -5.72 -6.55
C ALA A 51 1.12 -6.60 -6.97
N ALA A 52 1.57 -7.53 -6.13
CA ALA A 52 2.84 -8.23 -6.32
C ALA A 52 2.93 -8.97 -7.67
N ASP A 53 1.82 -9.54 -8.14
CA ASP A 53 1.79 -10.31 -9.39
C ASP A 53 1.46 -9.48 -10.63
N ARG A 54 1.37 -8.14 -10.49
CA ARG A 54 1.10 -7.27 -11.65
C ARG A 54 2.32 -7.16 -12.54
N ASP A 55 2.10 -7.39 -13.83
CA ASP A 55 3.10 -7.25 -14.88
C ASP A 55 3.14 -5.82 -15.48
N THR A 56 2.43 -4.87 -14.86
CA THR A 56 2.49 -3.46 -15.24
C THR A 56 3.73 -2.80 -14.61
N GLU A 57 4.34 -1.88 -15.36
CA GLU A 57 5.43 -1.04 -14.86
C GLU A 57 5.03 -0.31 -13.58
N LEU A 58 5.87 -0.41 -12.56
CA LEU A 58 5.73 0.23 -11.26
C LEU A 58 6.84 1.25 -11.02
N ILE A 59 8.08 0.89 -11.38
CA ILE A 59 9.23 1.78 -11.32
C ILE A 59 9.58 2.22 -12.73
N VAL A 60 9.68 3.53 -12.92
CA VAL A 60 10.15 4.17 -14.15
C VAL A 60 11.16 5.23 -13.72
N TYR A 61 12.44 4.95 -13.99
CA TYR A 61 13.53 5.84 -13.61
C TYR A 61 14.62 5.75 -14.68
N GLU A 62 14.91 6.87 -15.35
CA GLU A 62 15.85 6.91 -16.48
C GLU A 62 15.52 5.79 -17.51
N ASP A 63 16.48 4.91 -17.79
CA ASP A 63 16.33 3.77 -18.71
C ASP A 63 15.83 2.49 -18.00
N GLU A 64 15.57 2.55 -16.70
CA GLU A 64 15.10 1.41 -15.91
C GLU A 64 13.58 1.37 -15.80
N ARG A 65 13.02 0.21 -16.14
CA ARG A 65 11.59 -0.09 -15.98
C ARG A 65 11.39 -1.42 -15.29
N TRP A 66 10.76 -1.40 -14.12
CA TRP A 66 10.47 -2.62 -13.37
C TRP A 66 8.98 -2.81 -13.17
N THR A 67 8.53 -4.06 -13.32
CA THR A 67 7.17 -4.48 -12.95
C THR A 67 7.05 -4.64 -11.43
N SER A 68 5.81 -4.77 -10.94
CA SER A 68 5.58 -5.00 -9.51
C SER A 68 6.24 -6.32 -9.05
N ALA A 69 6.17 -7.37 -9.86
CA ALA A 69 6.80 -8.66 -9.57
C ALA A 69 8.33 -8.56 -9.45
N GLN A 70 8.97 -7.83 -10.36
CA GLN A 70 10.42 -7.62 -10.33
C GLN A 70 10.86 -6.84 -9.09
N MET A 71 10.14 -5.75 -8.76
CA MET A 71 10.40 -4.94 -7.57
C MET A 71 10.26 -5.78 -6.29
N MET A 72 9.16 -6.53 -6.16
CA MET A 72 8.90 -7.38 -4.99
C MET A 72 9.96 -8.47 -4.82
N ALA A 73 10.38 -9.11 -5.92
CA ALA A 73 11.44 -10.11 -5.88
C ALA A 73 12.79 -9.51 -5.44
N LEU A 74 13.13 -8.30 -5.91
CA LEU A 74 14.35 -7.61 -5.50
C LEU A 74 14.31 -7.21 -4.02
N ALA A 75 13.20 -6.59 -3.58
CA ALA A 75 12.99 -6.19 -2.20
C ALA A 75 13.11 -7.38 -1.23
N GLY A 76 12.51 -8.54 -1.59
CA GLY A 76 12.61 -9.77 -0.81
C GLY A 76 14.05 -10.28 -0.66
N ARG A 77 14.88 -10.20 -1.71
CA ARG A 77 16.31 -10.59 -1.61
C ARG A 77 17.10 -9.69 -0.67
N ILE A 78 16.84 -8.38 -0.72
CA ILE A 78 17.49 -7.41 0.18
C ILE A 78 17.04 -7.67 1.62
N ALA A 79 15.74 -7.86 1.85
CA ALA A 79 15.18 -8.14 3.17
C ALA A 79 15.80 -9.41 3.79
N ASN A 80 15.87 -10.52 3.05
CA ASN A 80 16.50 -11.75 3.54
C ASN A 80 17.99 -11.52 3.87
N THR A 81 18.71 -10.76 3.04
CA THR A 81 20.11 -10.43 3.32
C THR A 81 20.26 -9.61 4.61
N LEU A 82 19.42 -8.59 4.81
CA LEU A 82 19.42 -7.77 6.02
C LEU A 82 19.16 -8.60 7.28
N VAL A 83 18.19 -9.51 7.22
CA VAL A 83 17.84 -10.38 8.35
C VAL A 83 18.91 -11.44 8.59
N ASP A 84 19.20 -12.27 7.58
CA ASP A 84 19.98 -13.50 7.76
C ASP A 84 21.48 -13.23 7.89
N ARG A 85 22.01 -12.27 7.12
CA ARG A 85 23.45 -11.98 7.10
C ARG A 85 23.83 -10.87 8.06
N PHE A 86 23.00 -9.84 8.17
CA PHE A 86 23.33 -8.65 8.96
C PHE A 86 22.59 -8.59 10.31
N GLY A 87 21.66 -9.52 10.58
CA GLY A 87 20.98 -9.62 11.86
C GLY A 87 20.01 -8.47 12.15
N VAL A 88 19.53 -7.77 11.13
CA VAL A 88 18.61 -6.63 11.29
C VAL A 88 17.27 -7.10 11.87
N GLY A 89 16.86 -6.48 12.97
CA GLY A 89 15.62 -6.75 13.69
C GLY A 89 14.62 -5.60 13.67
N LYS A 90 13.44 -5.84 14.27
CA LYS A 90 12.39 -4.82 14.39
C LYS A 90 12.87 -3.67 15.26
N GLY A 91 12.86 -2.46 14.69
CA GLY A 91 13.24 -1.23 15.37
C GLY A 91 14.67 -0.77 15.07
N ASP A 92 15.47 -1.62 14.43
CA ASP A 92 16.80 -1.24 13.96
C ASP A 92 16.71 -0.22 12.83
N ARG A 93 17.71 0.66 12.78
CA ARG A 93 17.81 1.72 11.78
C ARG A 93 18.77 1.27 10.69
N VAL A 94 18.35 1.40 9.44
CA VAL A 94 19.13 1.09 8.23
C VAL A 94 19.26 2.40 7.44
N ALA A 95 20.46 2.71 6.95
CA ALA A 95 20.78 3.90 6.16
C ALA A 95 21.66 3.53 4.97
#